data_AF-A0ABD0Q001-F1
#
_entry.id   AF-A0ABD0Q001-F1
#
_cell.length_a   1.000
_cell.length_b   1.000
_cell.length_c   1.000
_cell.angle_alpha   90.00
_cell.angle_beta   90.00
_cell.angle_gamma   90.00
#
_symmetry.space_group_name_H-M   'P 1'
#
loop_
_entity.id
_entity.type
_entity.pdbx_description
1 polymer ?
#
loop_
_entity_poly.entity_id
_entity_poly.type
_entity_poly.pdbx_seq_one_letter_code
_entity_poly.pdbx_strand_id
1 'polypeptide(L)' 'VFIIGLIADRKFHHFNPVLETYIRKHFSATLAYTKLTKVLKNYVDNAEKLTEQLLKALKALEYIFKFIVRSRVLFN' A
#
# COMPACT_ATOMS: atom_id res chain seq x y z
N VAL A 1 -1.65 -2.67 6.57
CA VAL A 1 -0.54 -3.17 5.71
C VAL A 1 -0.55 -4.69 5.54
N PHE A 2 -1.28 -5.45 6.36
CA PHE A 2 -1.30 -6.92 6.34
C PHE A 2 -1.75 -7.54 5.00
N ILE A 3 -2.88 -7.09 4.44
CA ILE A 3 -3.42 -7.65 3.17
C ILE A 3 -2.51 -7.32 1.97
N ILE A 4 -1.96 -6.11 1.90
CA ILE A 4 -1.07 -5.69 0.81
C ILE A 4 0.26 -6.46 0.87
N GLY A 5 0.80 -6.66 2.08
CA GLY A 5 1.99 -7.48 2.30
C GLY A 5 1.78 -8.96 1.97
N LEU A 6 0.56 -9.49 2.17
CA LEU A 6 0.21 -10.85 1.77
C LEU A 6 0.15 -10.98 0.24
N ILE A 7 -0.51 -10.07 -0.47
CA ILE A 7 -0.67 -10.16 -1.94
C ILE A 7 0.66 -9.91 -2.68
N ALA A 8 1.59 -9.16 -2.06
CA ALA A 8 2.94 -8.99 -2.59
C ALA A 8 3.82 -10.26 -2.52
N ASP A 9 3.37 -11.32 -1.83
CA ASP A 9 4.04 -12.62 -1.84
C ASP A 9 3.81 -13.32 -3.19
N ARG A 10 4.89 -13.86 -3.79
CA ARG A 10 4.85 -14.54 -5.09
C ARG A 10 3.81 -15.65 -5.16
N LYS A 11 3.53 -16.31 -4.04
CA LYS A 11 2.50 -17.38 -3.99
C LYS A 11 1.08 -16.88 -4.29
N PHE A 12 0.84 -15.58 -4.20
CA PHE A 12 -0.47 -14.96 -4.44
C PHE A 12 -0.50 -14.07 -5.69
N HIS A 13 0.50 -14.15 -6.58
CA HIS A 13 0.56 -13.27 -7.77
C HIS A 13 -0.66 -13.39 -8.69
N HIS A 14 -1.36 -14.53 -8.71
CA HIS A 14 -2.61 -14.73 -9.44
C HIS A 14 -3.75 -13.79 -8.99
N PHE A 15 -3.66 -13.20 -7.80
CA PHE A 15 -4.61 -12.21 -7.29
C PHE A 15 -4.31 -10.78 -7.74
N ASN A 16 -3.16 -10.54 -8.38
CA ASN A 16 -2.78 -9.21 -8.86
C ASN A 16 -3.88 -8.56 -9.74
N PRO A 17 -4.49 -9.25 -10.74
CA PRO A 17 -5.55 -8.66 -11.56
C PRO A 17 -6.80 -8.27 -10.77
N VAL A 18 -7.13 -9.04 -9.72
CA VAL A 18 -8.27 -8.76 -8.84
C VAL A 18 -7.98 -7.51 -8.01
N LEU A 19 -6.78 -7.42 -7.44
CA LEU A 19 -6.35 -6.26 -6.66
C LEU A 19 -6.29 -4.98 -7.52
N GLU A 20 -5.78 -5.09 -8.75
CA GLU A 20 -5.80 -4.00 -9.74
C GLU A 20 -7.23 -3.52 -10.02
N THR A 21 -8.14 -4.46 -10.25
CA THR A 21 -9.56 -4.14 -10.50
C THR A 21 -10.18 -3.46 -9.29
N TYR A 22 -9.90 -3.95 -8.08
CA TYR A 22 -10.36 -3.33 -6.85
C TYR A 22 -9.86 -1.89 -6.72
N ILE A 23 -8.55 -1.65 -6.87
CA ILE A 23 -7.96 -0.31 -6.78
C ILE A 23 -8.61 0.63 -7.81
N ARG A 24 -8.76 0.17 -9.06
CA ARG A 24 -9.28 1.03 -10.14
C ARG A 24 -10.78 1.30 -10.00
N LYS A 25 -11.59 0.29 -9.72
CA LYS A 25 -13.06 0.37 -9.86
C LYS A 25 -13.82 0.48 -8.54
N HIS A 26 -13.26 -0.02 -7.44
CA HIS A 26 -14.02 -0.23 -6.20
C HIS A 26 -13.44 0.51 -4.98
N PHE A 27 -12.17 0.89 -5.02
CA PHE A 27 -11.57 1.67 -3.95
C PHE A 27 -12.21 3.06 -3.86
N SER A 28 -12.65 3.44 -2.66
CA SER A 28 -13.43 4.66 -2.41
C SER A 28 -12.91 5.51 -1.25
N ALA A 29 -11.83 5.10 -0.58
CA ALA A 29 -11.31 5.81 0.59
C ALA A 29 -10.48 7.04 0.19
N THR A 30 -11.14 8.19 0.07
CA THR A 30 -10.56 9.47 -0.39
C THR A 30 -9.46 10.03 0.52
N LEU A 31 -9.48 9.72 1.82
CA LEU A 31 -8.48 10.20 2.81
C LEU A 31 -7.41 9.15 3.16
N ALA A 32 -7.40 8.00 2.49
CA ALA A 32 -6.43 6.94 2.76
C ALA A 32 -4.99 7.36 2.47
N TYR A 33 -4.76 8.22 1.46
CA TYR A 33 -3.43 8.73 1.12
C TYR A 33 -2.76 9.36 2.34
N THR A 34 -3.48 10.16 3.13
CA THR A 34 -2.93 10.86 4.29
C THR A 34 -2.37 9.87 5.31
N LYS A 35 -3.13 8.82 5.61
CA LYS A 35 -2.72 7.77 6.56
C LYS A 35 -1.57 6.94 6.00
N LEU A 36 -1.67 6.49 4.75
CA LEU A 36 -0.65 5.65 4.12
C LEU A 36 0.69 6.37 3.98
N THR A 37 0.69 7.63 3.54
CA THR A 37 1.90 8.46 3.45
C THR A 37 2.52 8.70 4.83
N LYS A 38 1.69 9.01 5.86
CA LYS A 38 2.18 9.20 7.23
C LYS A 38 2.84 7.95 7.80
N VAL A 39 2.25 6.78 7.58
CA VAL A 39 2.81 5.50 8.03
C VAL A 39 4.10 5.16 7.30
N LEU A 40 4.16 5.34 5.98
CA LEU A 40 5.40 5.14 5.21
C LEU A 40 6.51 6.06 5.69
N LYS A 41 6.21 7.35 5.90
CA LYS A 41 7.17 8.31 6.45
C LYS A 41 7.69 7.86 7.81
N ASN A 42 6.80 7.44 8.71
CA ASN A 42 7.19 6.95 10.03
C ASN A 42 8.13 5.72 9.96
N TYR A 43 7.92 4.80 9.02
CA TYR A 43 8.83 3.66 8.83
C TYR A 43 10.21 4.08 8.33
N VAL A 44 10.29 5.08 7.45
CA VAL A 44 11.57 5.60 6.96
C VAL A 44 12.29 6.39 8.07
N ASP A 45 11.58 7.29 8.75
CA ASP A 45 12.14 8.13 9.81
C ASP A 45 12.63 7.32 11.02
N ASN A 46 12.05 6.14 11.25
CA ASN A 46 12.40 5.24 12.36
C ASN A 46 12.96 3.91 11.85
N ALA A 47 13.66 3.92 10.70
CA ALA A 47 14.12 2.70 10.03
C ALA A 47 14.91 1.77 10.95
N GLU A 48 15.75 2.29 11.85
CA GLU A 48 16.55 1.47 12.78
C GLU A 48 15.70 0.65 13.76
N LYS A 49 14.56 1.20 14.20
CA LYS A 49 13.64 0.55 15.15
C LYS A 49 12.53 -0.24 14.46
N LEU A 50 12.20 0.13 13.22
CA LEU A 50 11.09 -0.43 12.45
C LEU A 50 11.57 -1.15 11.19
N THR A 51 12.79 -1.67 11.18
CA THR A 51 13.43 -2.32 10.01
C THR A 51 12.54 -3.38 9.40
N GLU A 52 11.93 -4.25 10.20
CA GLU A 52 11.06 -5.31 9.69
C GLU A 52 9.78 -4.77 9.04
N GLN A 53 9.14 -3.77 9.65
CA GLN A 53 7.94 -3.15 9.12
C GLN A 53 8.26 -2.38 7.84
N LEU A 54 9.40 -1.69 7.79
CA LEU A 54 9.90 -1.00 6.61
C LEU A 54 10.15 -2.01 5.48
N LEU A 55 10.85 -3.11 5.72
CA LEU A 55 11.09 -4.15 4.72
C LEU A 55 9.79 -4.76 4.19
N LYS A 56 8.80 -5.03 5.07
CA LYS A 56 7.47 -5.51 4.65
C LYS A 56 6.73 -4.47 3.81
N ALA A 57 6.82 -3.19 4.16
CA ALA A 57 6.24 -2.11 3.38
C ALA A 57 6.92 -1.96 2.02
N LEU A 58 8.24 -2.08 1.95
CA LEU A 58 9.01 -2.00 0.71
C LEU A 58 8.69 -3.17 -0.24
N LYS A 59 8.48 -4.38 0.28
CA LYS A 59 8.00 -5.52 -0.54
C LYS A 59 6.62 -5.27 -1.17
N ALA A 60 5.77 -4.53 -0.48
CA ALA A 60 4.43 -4.15 -0.92
C ALA A 60 4.34 -2.77 -1.58
N LEU A 61 5.49 -2.12 -1.84
CA LEU A 61 5.55 -0.69 -2.13
C LEU A 61 4.75 -0.30 -3.37
N GLU A 62 4.82 -1.10 -4.42
CA GLU A 62 4.07 -0.90 -5.66
C GLU A 62 2.57 -0.70 -5.39
N TYR A 63 1.95 -1.62 -4.64
CA TYR A 63 0.53 -1.53 -4.34
C TYR A 63 0.21 -0.43 -3.33
N ILE A 64 1.10 -0.18 -2.35
CA ILE A 64 0.93 0.95 -1.42
C ILE A 64 0.85 2.26 -2.21
N PHE A 65 1.73 2.46 -3.19
CA PHE A 65 1.68 3.64 -4.06
C PHE A 65 0.42 3.70 -4.91
N LYS A 66 -0.02 2.57 -5.50
CA LYS A 66 -1.28 2.52 -6.26
C LYS A 66 -2.48 2.97 -5.41
N PHE A 67 -2.54 2.56 -4.15
CA PHE A 67 -3.57 3.02 -3.21
C PHE A 67 -3.45 4.51 -2.87
N ILE A 68 -2.24 5.01 -2.63
CA ILE A 68 -1.99 6.44 -2.37
C ILE A 68 -2.45 7.29 -3.56
N VAL A 69 -2.01 6.94 -4.77
CA VAL A 69 -2.36 7.66 -6.00
C VAL A 69 -3.87 7.61 -6.23
N ARG A 70 -4.49 6.44 -6.14
CA ARG A 70 -5.95 6.32 -6.32
C ARG A 70 -6.72 7.14 -5.30
N SER A 71 -6.32 7.09 -4.04
CA SER A 71 -6.94 7.87 -2.96
C SER A 71 -6.86 9.38 -3.24
N ARG A 72 -5.72 9.89 -3.72
CA ARG A 72 -5.58 11.30 -4.15
C ARG A 72 -6.48 11.65 -5.32
N VAL A 73 -6.56 10.79 -6.34
CA VAL A 73 -7.43 11.00 -7.50
C VAL A 73 -8.90 11.10 -7.11
N LEU A 74 -9.35 10.32 -6.12
CA LEU A 74 -10.74 10.32 -5.66
C LEU A 74 -11.10 11.49 -4.73
N PHE A 75 -10.11 12.15 -4.14
CA PHE A 75 -10.34 13.30 -3.27
C PHE A 75 -10.51 14.61 -4.03
N ASN A 76 -9.93 14.69 -5.24
CA ASN A 76 -10.03 15.84 -6.14
C ASN A 76 -11.44 16.00 -6.72
#